data_AF-A0A1W2BJ00-F1
#
_entry.id   AF-A0A1W2BJ00-F1
#
_cell.length_a   1.000
_cell.length_b   1.000
_cell.length_c   1.000
_cell.angle_alpha   90.00
_cell.angle_beta   90.00
_cell.angle_gamma   90.00
#
_symmetry.space_group_name_H-M   'P 1'
#
loop_
_entity.id
_entity.type
_entity.pdbx_description
1 polymer ?
#
loop_
_entity_poly.entity_id
_entity_poly.type
_entity_poly.pdbx_seq_one_letter_code
_entity_poly.pdbx_strand_id
1 'polypeptide(L)'
;MGRYTYGLIIILSLLSGTLSASLLQSLYKVKRQTIFYTAFLDLFATGMCSMLLVFLRTLGKGYGFSGLGAAFGLMLGNCISVYIHNDKPGVVFSSWVVSAPLMYSISKMACFSSGCCAGDAFGLPVQPVMSAVFFIVYVISLIAFFIVKDKMKACALSMVLSFIARFGMDFFHYSHAGKILSTEQILVLVAGGIALVLYALRSKLPLPREL
;
A
#
# COMPACT_ATOMS: atom_id res chain seq x y z
N MET A 1 4.90 -11.27 -25.19
CA MET A 1 5.40 -11.62 -23.83
C MET A 1 4.63 -10.98 -22.65
N GLY A 2 3.69 -10.05 -22.86
CA GLY A 2 3.33 -9.02 -21.86
C GLY A 2 2.04 -9.15 -21.01
N ARG A 3 1.50 -10.35 -20.75
CA ARG A 3 0.37 -10.51 -19.78
C ARG A 3 0.68 -11.45 -18.62
N TYR A 4 1.33 -12.59 -18.89
CA TYR A 4 1.72 -13.54 -17.85
C TYR A 4 2.80 -12.97 -16.92
N THR A 5 3.77 -12.22 -17.46
CA THR A 5 4.81 -11.55 -16.67
C THR A 5 4.24 -10.49 -15.73
N TYR A 6 3.24 -9.72 -16.19
CA TYR A 6 2.58 -8.71 -15.35
C TYR A 6 1.90 -9.34 -14.12
N GLY A 7 1.06 -10.35 -14.34
CA GLY A 7 0.35 -11.03 -13.24
C GLY A 7 1.31 -11.67 -12.24
N LEU A 8 2.37 -12.33 -12.72
CA LEU A 8 3.38 -12.94 -11.85
C LEU A 8 4.10 -11.89 -10.99
N ILE A 9 4.50 -10.76 -11.56
CA ILE A 9 5.18 -9.70 -10.79
C ILE A 9 4.24 -9.07 -9.76
N ILE A 10 2.94 -8.92 -10.06
CA ILE A 10 1.95 -8.45 -9.08
C ILE A 10 1.80 -9.44 -7.92
N ILE A 11 1.73 -10.75 -8.19
CA ILE A 11 1.68 -11.76 -7.13
C ILE A 11 2.95 -11.71 -6.28
N LEU A 12 4.13 -11.63 -6.90
CA LEU A 12 5.41 -11.49 -6.20
C LEU A 12 5.48 -10.20 -5.37
N SER A 13 4.94 -9.10 -5.88
CA SER A 13 4.80 -7.84 -5.16
C SER A 13 3.95 -8.01 -3.88
N LEU A 14 2.77 -8.64 -3.99
CA LEU A 14 1.92 -8.92 -2.83
C LEU A 14 2.65 -9.82 -1.81
N LEU A 15 3.26 -10.91 -2.28
CA LEU A 15 3.99 -11.85 -1.41
C LEU A 15 5.16 -11.17 -0.70
N SER A 16 5.97 -10.38 -1.41
CA SER A 16 7.11 -9.67 -0.81
C SER A 16 6.69 -8.67 0.27
N GLY A 17 5.60 -7.92 0.07
CA GLY A 17 5.05 -7.01 1.08
C GLY A 17 4.51 -7.75 2.30
N THR A 18 3.78 -8.85 2.08
CA THR A 18 3.25 -9.67 3.18
C THR A 18 4.37 -10.33 3.98
N LEU A 19 5.45 -10.76 3.31
CA LEU A 19 6.62 -11.32 3.95
C LEU A 19 7.32 -10.27 4.80
N SER A 20 7.52 -9.05 4.28
CA SER A 20 8.10 -7.94 5.04
C SER A 20 7.27 -7.61 6.29
N ALA A 21 5.95 -7.47 6.14
CA ALA A 21 5.05 -7.21 7.27
C ALA A 21 5.10 -8.35 8.31
N SER A 22 5.09 -9.60 7.86
CA SER A 22 5.16 -10.78 8.73
C SER A 22 6.48 -10.88 9.48
N LEU A 23 7.60 -10.55 8.82
CA LEU A 23 8.93 -10.50 9.45
C LEU A 23 8.98 -9.42 10.53
N LEU A 24 8.47 -8.21 10.23
CA LEU A 24 8.38 -7.13 11.22
C LEU A 24 7.53 -7.54 12.42
N GLN A 25 6.40 -8.21 12.23
CA GLN A 25 5.57 -8.69 13.34
C GLN A 25 6.27 -9.79 14.16
N SER A 26 6.98 -10.71 13.50
CA SER A 26 7.74 -11.77 14.17
C SER A 26 8.87 -11.20 15.03
N LEU A 27 9.56 -10.16 14.56
CA LEU A 27 10.64 -9.49 15.31
C LEU A 27 10.14 -8.87 16.63
N TYR A 28 8.88 -8.42 16.66
CA TYR A 28 8.26 -7.81 17.84
C TYR A 28 7.42 -8.83 18.66
N LYS A 29 7.65 -10.13 18.44
CA LYS A 29 7.02 -11.23 19.20
C LYS A 29 5.48 -11.17 19.17
N VAL A 30 4.88 -10.86 18.03
CA VAL A 30 3.43 -11.04 17.79
C VAL A 30 3.14 -12.54 17.69
N LYS A 31 1.99 -13.01 18.17
CA LYS A 31 1.65 -14.44 18.10
C LYS A 31 1.59 -14.91 16.64
N ARG A 32 2.16 -16.08 16.35
CA ARG A 32 2.20 -16.66 14.99
C ARG A 32 0.80 -16.84 14.37
N GLN A 33 -0.21 -17.11 15.21
CA GLN A 33 -1.61 -17.18 14.80
C GLN A 33 -2.11 -15.81 14.28
N THR A 34 -1.86 -14.74 15.03
CA THR A 34 -2.19 -13.37 14.61
C THR A 34 -1.51 -12.99 13.29
N ILE A 35 -0.23 -13.32 13.13
CA ILE A 35 0.52 -13.04 11.89
C ILE A 35 -0.12 -13.76 10.69
N PHE A 36 -0.48 -15.04 10.86
CA PHE A 36 -1.08 -15.82 9.78
C PHE A 36 -2.47 -15.30 9.40
N TYR A 37 -3.34 -15.05 10.38
CA TYR A 37 -4.69 -14.57 10.12
C TYR A 37 -4.71 -13.14 9.57
N THR A 38 -3.85 -12.25 10.07
CA THR A 38 -3.69 -10.90 9.51
C THR A 38 -3.24 -10.96 8.06
N ALA A 39 -2.19 -11.73 7.75
CA ALA A 39 -1.70 -11.87 6.37
C ALA A 39 -2.73 -12.45 5.42
N PHE A 40 -3.49 -13.45 5.86
CA PHE A 40 -4.54 -14.04 5.03
C PHE A 40 -5.69 -13.05 4.78
N LEU A 41 -6.16 -12.37 5.84
CA LEU A 41 -7.23 -11.39 5.72
C LEU A 41 -6.82 -10.21 4.84
N ASP A 42 -5.60 -9.70 5.02
CA ASP A 42 -5.08 -8.56 4.26
C ASP A 42 -4.87 -8.90 2.78
N LEU A 43 -4.35 -10.08 2.47
CA LEU A 43 -4.24 -10.57 1.09
C LEU A 43 -5.62 -10.69 0.44
N PHE A 44 -6.58 -11.28 1.15
CA PHE A 44 -7.93 -11.46 0.65
C PHE A 44 -8.63 -10.11 0.43
N ALA A 45 -8.59 -9.21 1.42
CA ALA A 45 -9.18 -7.88 1.32
C ALA A 45 -8.55 -7.05 0.20
N THR A 46 -7.22 -7.08 0.07
CA THR A 46 -6.48 -6.42 -1.00
C THR A 46 -6.91 -6.92 -2.38
N GLY A 47 -6.99 -8.25 -2.57
CA GLY A 47 -7.43 -8.85 -3.82
C GLY A 47 -8.87 -8.50 -4.18
N MET A 48 -9.80 -8.66 -3.23
CA MET A 48 -11.22 -8.42 -3.44
C MET A 48 -11.52 -6.94 -3.71
N CYS A 49 -10.98 -6.01 -2.92
CA CYS A 49 -11.17 -4.58 -3.15
C CYS A 49 -10.54 -4.10 -4.45
N SER A 50 -9.39 -4.67 -4.84
CA SER A 50 -8.74 -4.39 -6.12
C SER A 50 -9.63 -4.77 -7.30
N MET A 51 -10.19 -5.99 -7.30
CA MET A 51 -11.09 -6.45 -8.36
C MET A 51 -12.42 -5.69 -8.35
N LEU A 52 -13.00 -5.45 -7.17
CA LEU A 52 -14.25 -4.70 -7.01
C LEU A 52 -14.14 -3.29 -7.61
N LEU A 53 -13.03 -2.59 -7.37
CA LEU A 53 -12.84 -1.23 -7.89
C LEU A 53 -12.72 -1.22 -9.42
N VAL A 54 -12.09 -2.24 -10.03
CA VAL A 54 -12.04 -2.39 -11.49
C VAL A 54 -13.41 -2.72 -12.06
N PHE A 55 -14.14 -3.62 -11.41
CA PHE A 55 -15.51 -3.98 -11.80
C PHE A 55 -16.43 -2.75 -11.80
N LEU A 56 -16.37 -1.94 -10.74
CA LEU A 56 -17.13 -0.69 -10.64
C LEU A 56 -16.70 0.34 -11.69
N ARG A 57 -15.39 0.53 -11.91
CA ARG A 57 -14.88 1.46 -12.94
C ARG A 57 -15.28 1.06 -14.36
N THR A 58 -15.36 -0.24 -14.64
CA THR A 58 -15.72 -0.76 -15.97
C THR A 58 -17.22 -0.99 -16.15
N LEU A 59 -18.04 -0.64 -15.15
CA LEU A 59 -19.49 -0.90 -15.13
C LEU A 59 -19.80 -2.39 -15.44
N GLY A 60 -18.99 -3.29 -14.87
CA GLY A 60 -19.14 -4.74 -15.01
C GLY A 60 -18.58 -5.34 -16.30
N LYS A 61 -17.91 -4.56 -17.16
CA LYS A 61 -17.41 -5.04 -18.46
C LYS A 61 -15.99 -5.61 -18.43
N GLY A 62 -15.29 -5.55 -17.31
CA GLY A 62 -13.90 -5.99 -17.24
C GLY A 62 -13.45 -6.47 -15.86
N TYR A 63 -12.47 -7.37 -15.90
CA TYR A 63 -11.72 -7.83 -14.73
C TYR A 63 -10.28 -7.33 -14.81
N GLY A 64 -9.70 -7.00 -13.66
CA GLY A 64 -8.33 -6.52 -13.59
C GLY A 64 -7.93 -6.23 -12.15
N PHE A 65 -6.73 -5.67 -12.01
CA PHE A 65 -6.16 -5.32 -10.72
C PHE A 65 -5.94 -3.80 -10.65
N SER A 66 -6.50 -3.16 -9.62
CA SER A 66 -6.31 -1.74 -9.35
C SER A 66 -5.45 -1.52 -8.10
N GLY A 67 -4.33 -0.82 -8.26
CA GLY A 67 -3.45 -0.47 -7.13
C GLY A 67 -4.14 0.38 -6.06
N LEU A 68 -5.10 1.23 -6.44
CA LEU A 68 -5.90 2.01 -5.48
C LEU A 68 -6.86 1.11 -4.68
N GLY A 69 -7.53 0.18 -5.35
CA GLY A 69 -8.41 -0.79 -4.68
C GLY A 69 -7.62 -1.72 -3.76
N ALA A 70 -6.41 -2.11 -4.17
CA ALA A 70 -5.47 -2.86 -3.34
C ALA A 70 -5.07 -2.09 -2.07
N ALA A 71 -4.66 -0.82 -2.19
CA ALA A 71 -4.29 0.00 -1.04
C ALA A 71 -5.47 0.22 -0.07
N PHE A 72 -6.68 0.43 -0.59
CA PHE A 72 -7.88 0.54 0.22
C PHE A 72 -8.24 -0.77 0.93
N GLY A 73 -8.17 -1.90 0.22
CA GLY A 73 -8.40 -3.23 0.79
C GLY A 73 -7.40 -3.56 1.89
N LEU A 74 -6.12 -3.21 1.71
CA LEU A 74 -5.08 -3.36 2.72
C LEU A 74 -5.39 -2.54 3.99
N MET A 75 -5.78 -1.28 3.85
CA MET A 75 -6.12 -0.45 5.02
C MET A 75 -7.34 -0.99 5.77
N LEU A 76 -8.40 -1.37 5.05
CA LEU A 76 -9.60 -1.95 5.66
C LEU A 76 -9.32 -3.31 6.32
N GLY A 77 -8.64 -4.21 5.61
CA GLY A 77 -8.26 -5.53 6.12
C GLY A 77 -7.47 -5.41 7.42
N ASN A 78 -6.50 -4.50 7.43
CA ASN A 78 -5.62 -4.30 8.57
C ASN A 78 -6.38 -3.69 9.77
N CYS A 79 -7.27 -2.72 9.53
CA CYS A 79 -8.15 -2.18 10.57
C CYS A 79 -9.05 -3.28 11.19
N ILE A 80 -9.67 -4.10 10.36
CA ILE A 80 -10.53 -5.22 10.81
C ILE A 80 -9.70 -6.24 11.58
N SER A 81 -8.52 -6.59 11.07
CA SER A 81 -7.65 -7.58 11.68
C SER A 81 -7.17 -7.17 13.07
N VAL A 82 -6.78 -5.89 13.20
CA VAL A 82 -6.38 -5.28 14.45
C VAL A 82 -7.54 -5.26 15.45
N TYR A 83 -8.77 -5.01 14.99
CA TYR A 83 -9.96 -5.04 15.85
C TYR A 83 -10.29 -6.45 16.35
N ILE A 84 -10.14 -7.49 15.50
CA ILE A 84 -10.46 -8.88 15.84
C ILE A 84 -9.41 -9.49 16.77
N HIS A 85 -8.12 -9.41 16.41
CA HIS A 85 -7.07 -10.14 17.12
C HIS A 85 -6.50 -9.38 18.32
N ASN A 86 -6.47 -8.04 18.23
CA ASN A 86 -6.04 -7.12 19.28
C ASN A 86 -4.69 -7.45 19.95
N ASP A 87 -3.81 -8.17 19.25
CA ASP A 87 -2.47 -8.54 19.72
C ASP A 87 -1.45 -7.53 19.17
N LYS A 88 -0.88 -6.71 20.07
CA LYS A 88 0.06 -5.60 19.75
C LYS A 88 -0.43 -4.78 18.55
N PRO A 89 -1.63 -4.18 18.65
CA PRO A 89 -2.34 -3.62 17.51
C PRO A 89 -1.58 -2.49 16.80
N GLY A 90 -0.78 -1.71 17.54
CA GLY A 90 0.07 -0.67 16.95
C GLY A 90 1.17 -1.25 16.05
N VAL A 91 1.78 -2.37 16.45
CA VAL A 91 2.85 -3.05 15.67
C VAL A 91 2.26 -3.73 14.44
N VAL A 92 1.15 -4.45 14.60
CA VAL A 92 0.45 -5.11 13.48
C VAL A 92 0.04 -4.06 12.45
N PHE A 93 -0.65 -3.00 12.87
CA PHE A 93 -1.11 -1.97 11.96
C PHE A 93 0.03 -1.30 11.19
N SER A 94 1.05 -0.85 11.92
CA SER A 94 2.19 -0.13 11.34
C SER A 94 3.06 -1.01 10.43
N SER A 95 3.21 -2.30 10.72
CA SER A 95 4.01 -3.22 9.90
C SER A 95 3.47 -3.35 8.46
N TRP A 96 2.15 -3.41 8.30
CA TRP A 96 1.49 -3.47 7.00
C TRP A 96 1.59 -2.17 6.23
N VAL A 97 1.38 -1.04 6.91
CA VAL A 97 1.46 0.29 6.29
C VAL A 97 2.89 0.59 5.83
N VAL A 98 3.90 0.27 6.65
CA VAL A 98 5.31 0.43 6.31
C VAL A 98 5.74 -0.48 5.16
N SER A 99 5.09 -1.62 4.98
CA SER A 99 5.38 -2.57 3.89
C SER A 99 4.66 -2.22 2.58
N ALA A 100 3.62 -1.39 2.61
CA ALA A 100 2.86 -1.02 1.42
C ALA A 100 3.69 -0.33 0.30
N PRO A 101 4.67 0.55 0.60
CA PRO A 101 5.51 1.16 -0.43
C PRO A 101 6.38 0.15 -1.18
N LEU A 102 6.81 -0.94 -0.51
CA LEU A 102 7.53 -2.04 -1.17
C LEU A 102 6.64 -2.75 -2.20
N MET A 103 5.40 -3.05 -1.81
CA MET A 103 4.41 -3.65 -2.72
C MET A 103 4.24 -2.74 -3.94
N TYR A 104 4.04 -1.45 -3.70
CA TYR A 104 3.83 -0.48 -4.76
C TYR A 104 5.03 -0.35 -5.72
N SER A 105 6.25 -0.32 -5.17
CA SER A 105 7.50 -0.26 -5.93
C SER A 105 7.60 -1.41 -6.94
N ILE A 106 7.47 -2.66 -6.47
CA ILE A 106 7.56 -3.85 -7.33
C ILE A 106 6.41 -3.89 -8.35
N SER A 107 5.20 -3.47 -7.94
CA SER A 107 4.05 -3.38 -8.85
C SER A 107 4.30 -2.41 -10.02
N LYS A 108 5.06 -1.33 -9.81
CA LYS A 108 5.39 -0.38 -10.89
C LYS A 108 6.43 -0.92 -11.88
N MET A 109 7.30 -1.81 -11.44
CA MET A 109 8.16 -2.58 -12.36
C MET A 109 7.34 -3.51 -13.26
N ALA A 110 6.24 -4.07 -12.76
CA ALA A 110 5.28 -4.81 -13.59
C ALA A 110 4.64 -3.91 -14.65
N CYS A 111 4.23 -2.69 -14.26
CA CYS A 111 3.67 -1.70 -15.18
C CYS A 111 4.67 -1.31 -16.29
N PHE A 112 5.95 -1.14 -15.94
CA PHE A 112 7.00 -0.87 -16.91
C PHE A 112 7.14 -2.01 -17.94
N SER A 113 7.19 -3.27 -17.49
CA SER A 113 7.31 -4.44 -18.37
C SER A 113 6.11 -4.63 -19.30
N SER A 114 4.93 -4.15 -18.91
CA SER A 114 3.70 -4.21 -19.70
C SER A 114 3.42 -2.94 -20.52
N GLY A 115 4.25 -1.90 -20.38
CA GLY A 115 4.08 -0.62 -21.07
C GLY A 115 2.85 0.19 -20.61
N CYS A 116 2.28 -0.08 -19.43
CA CYS A 116 1.10 0.63 -18.94
C CYS A 116 1.48 1.85 -18.08
N CYS A 117 0.59 2.84 -18.02
CA CYS A 117 0.80 4.10 -17.29
C CYS A 117 2.07 4.87 -17.73
N ALA A 118 2.24 5.08 -19.03
CA ALA A 118 3.38 5.79 -19.58
C ALA A 118 3.43 7.27 -19.16
N GLY A 119 4.66 7.79 -19.08
CA GLY A 119 4.99 9.15 -18.74
C GLY A 119 6.51 9.32 -18.78
N ASP A 120 6.96 10.56 -18.75
CA ASP A 120 8.37 10.93 -18.78
C ASP A 120 8.70 11.80 -17.56
N ALA A 121 9.72 11.39 -16.82
CA ALA A 121 10.30 12.15 -15.73
C ALA A 121 11.78 12.37 -16.05
N PHE A 122 12.12 13.58 -16.48
CA PHE A 122 13.50 13.99 -16.77
C PHE A 122 14.18 13.13 -17.86
N GLY A 123 13.45 12.75 -18.92
CA GLY A 123 13.96 11.92 -20.02
C GLY A 123 14.02 10.43 -19.70
N LEU A 124 13.48 10.01 -18.56
CA LEU A 124 13.36 8.61 -18.15
C LEU A 124 11.89 8.19 -18.06
N PRO A 125 11.56 6.92 -18.37
CA PRO A 125 10.23 6.39 -18.13
C PRO A 125 9.83 6.57 -16.67
N VAL A 126 8.62 7.09 -16.44
CA VAL A 126 8.15 7.45 -15.09
C VAL A 126 8.02 6.22 -14.16
N GLN A 127 7.79 5.02 -14.69
CA GLN A 127 7.49 3.82 -13.89
C GLN A 127 8.72 3.31 -13.11
N PRO A 128 9.93 3.16 -13.70
CA PRO A 128 11.16 2.92 -12.95
C PRO A 128 11.47 4.01 -11.92
N VAL A 129 11.27 5.28 -12.26
CA VAL A 129 11.51 6.40 -11.32
C VAL A 129 10.54 6.29 -10.14
N MET A 130 9.27 6.04 -10.39
CA MET A 130 8.26 5.84 -9.35
C MET A 130 8.58 4.60 -8.50
N SER A 131 9.03 3.50 -9.11
CA SER A 131 9.48 2.32 -8.38
C SER A 131 10.63 2.66 -7.42
N ALA A 132 11.64 3.40 -7.89
CA ALA A 132 12.79 3.80 -7.09
C ALA A 132 12.39 4.73 -5.93
N VAL A 133 11.53 5.73 -6.19
CA VAL A 133 11.02 6.64 -5.15
C VAL A 133 10.27 5.86 -4.06
N PHE A 134 9.37 4.95 -4.43
CA PHE A 134 8.63 4.15 -3.44
C PHE A 134 9.50 3.14 -2.70
N PHE A 135 10.56 2.63 -3.34
CA PHE A 135 11.56 1.82 -2.66
C PHE A 135 12.33 2.64 -1.61
N ILE A 136 12.72 3.87 -1.93
CA ILE A 136 13.34 4.79 -0.96
C ILE A 136 12.39 5.09 0.19
N VAL A 137 11.11 5.37 -0.10
CA VAL A 137 10.08 5.58 0.93
C VAL A 137 9.95 4.34 1.82
N TYR A 138 9.98 3.13 1.27
CA TYR A 138 9.99 1.89 2.03
C TYR A 138 11.21 1.82 2.97
N VAL A 139 12.43 2.04 2.46
CA VAL A 139 13.66 1.99 3.27
C VAL A 139 13.62 3.01 4.41
N ILE A 140 13.22 4.25 4.14
CA ILE A 140 13.09 5.30 5.17
C ILE A 140 12.05 4.89 6.22
N SER A 141 10.90 4.37 5.77
CA SER A 141 9.83 3.91 6.66
C SER A 141 10.26 2.73 7.53
N LEU A 142 11.04 1.81 6.96
CA LEU A 142 11.59 0.66 7.68
C LEU A 142 12.61 1.09 8.74
N ILE A 143 13.52 2.00 8.40
CA ILE A 143 14.47 2.58 9.35
C ILE A 143 13.72 3.29 10.48
N ALA A 144 12.72 4.12 10.14
CA ALA A 144 11.89 4.79 11.12
C ALA A 144 11.12 3.80 12.02
N PHE A 145 10.66 2.68 11.46
CA PHE A 145 10.00 1.62 12.22
C PHE A 145 10.91 0.99 13.28
N PHE A 146 12.21 0.84 13.01
CA PHE A 146 13.17 0.31 13.99
C PHE A 146 13.62 1.36 15.01
N ILE A 147 13.86 2.61 14.59
CA ILE A 147 14.41 3.66 15.46
C ILE A 147 13.32 4.25 16.37
N VAL A 148 12.12 4.50 15.84
CA VAL A 148 11.07 5.20 16.58
C VAL A 148 10.40 4.24 17.57
N LYS A 149 10.33 4.63 18.84
CA LYS A 149 9.66 3.84 19.89
C LYS A 149 8.18 3.65 19.57
N ASP A 150 7.52 4.74 19.17
CA ASP A 150 6.11 4.73 18.77
C ASP A 150 5.94 4.32 17.30
N LYS A 151 5.46 3.08 17.09
CA LYS A 151 5.30 2.51 15.75
C LYS A 151 4.20 3.20 14.94
N MET A 152 3.25 3.87 15.60
CA MET A 152 2.22 4.65 14.92
C MET A 152 2.78 5.95 14.33
N LYS A 153 3.88 6.49 14.88
CA LYS A 153 4.60 7.62 14.25
C LYS A 153 5.36 7.18 13.01
N ALA A 154 6.00 5.99 13.03
CA ALA A 154 6.62 5.41 11.84
C ALA A 154 5.59 5.13 10.74
N CYS A 155 4.41 4.63 11.13
CA CYS A 155 3.26 4.46 10.24
C CYS A 155 2.82 5.79 9.60
N ALA A 156 2.61 6.84 10.41
CA ALA A 156 2.20 8.15 9.92
C ALA A 156 3.24 8.75 8.95
N LEU A 157 4.53 8.63 9.27
CA LEU A 157 5.61 9.05 8.38
C LEU A 157 5.54 8.31 7.03
N SER A 158 5.37 6.98 7.06
CA SER A 158 5.24 6.17 5.85
C SER A 158 4.05 6.61 4.98
N MET A 159 2.90 6.88 5.60
CA MET A 159 1.71 7.37 4.91
C MET A 159 1.94 8.73 4.26
N VAL A 160 2.51 9.69 5.00
CA VAL A 160 2.77 11.06 4.50
C VAL A 160 3.77 11.02 3.35
N LEU A 161 4.88 10.30 3.51
CA LEU A 161 5.89 10.16 2.45
C LEU A 161 5.30 9.49 1.20
N SER A 162 4.52 8.42 1.38
CA SER A 162 3.86 7.73 0.26
C SER A 162 2.85 8.62 -0.44
N PHE A 163 2.10 9.42 0.32
CA PHE A 163 1.12 10.36 -0.23
C PHE A 163 1.80 11.46 -1.06
N ILE A 164 2.83 12.12 -0.51
CA ILE A 164 3.61 13.15 -1.20
C ILE A 164 4.27 12.56 -2.45
N ALA A 165 4.92 11.41 -2.32
CA ALA A 165 5.55 10.73 -3.45
C ALA A 165 4.54 10.37 -4.55
N ARG A 166 3.38 9.81 -4.18
CA ARG A 166 2.33 9.45 -5.15
C ARG A 166 1.79 10.68 -5.87
N PHE A 167 1.46 11.72 -5.12
CA PHE A 167 0.85 12.94 -5.65
C PHE A 167 1.83 13.71 -6.54
N GLY A 168 3.09 13.84 -6.11
CA GLY A 168 4.15 14.50 -6.86
C GLY A 168 4.53 13.75 -8.14
N MET A 169 4.66 12.43 -8.08
CA MET A 169 5.03 11.63 -9.25
C MET A 169 3.93 11.56 -10.31
N ASP A 170 2.66 11.84 -9.96
CA ASP A 170 1.57 11.86 -10.93
C ASP A 170 1.64 13.04 -11.91
N PHE A 171 2.39 14.11 -11.61
CA PHE A 171 2.63 15.22 -12.56
C PHE A 171 3.45 14.79 -13.79
N PHE A 172 4.23 13.71 -13.67
CA PHE A 172 5.06 13.20 -14.76
C PHE A 172 4.35 12.17 -15.66
N HIS A 173 3.11 11.80 -15.34
CA HIS A 173 2.32 10.91 -16.19
C HIS A 173 1.71 11.67 -17.38
N TYR A 174 1.65 11.03 -18.55
CA TYR A 174 0.94 11.59 -19.71
C TYR A 174 -0.56 11.80 -19.44
N SER A 175 -1.14 11.08 -18.47
CA SER A 175 -2.54 11.28 -18.05
C SER A 175 -2.79 12.64 -17.38
N HIS A 176 -1.73 13.35 -16.96
CA HIS A 176 -1.77 14.70 -16.40
C HIS A 176 -1.65 15.80 -17.47
N ALA A 177 -1.14 15.47 -18.66
CA ALA A 177 -0.91 16.45 -19.72
C ALA A 177 -2.20 17.24 -20.05
N GLY A 178 -2.13 18.56 -19.88
CA GLY A 178 -3.25 19.49 -20.13
C GLY A 178 -4.33 19.55 -19.06
N LYS A 179 -4.11 18.99 -17.85
CA LYS A 179 -5.07 19.02 -16.73
C LYS A 179 -4.46 19.67 -15.49
N ILE A 180 -5.27 20.41 -14.73
CA ILE A 180 -4.85 21.00 -13.45
C ILE A 180 -4.73 19.91 -12.37
N LEU A 181 -5.67 18.96 -12.36
CA LEU A 181 -5.62 17.75 -11.53
C LEU A 181 -5.97 16.52 -12.37
N SER A 182 -5.17 15.45 -12.25
CA SER A 182 -5.51 14.18 -12.88
C SER A 182 -6.57 13.42 -12.07
N THR A 183 -7.33 12.55 -12.73
CA THR A 183 -8.29 11.66 -12.05
C THR A 183 -7.60 10.76 -11.02
N GLU A 184 -6.33 10.43 -11.27
CA GLU A 184 -5.51 9.65 -10.34
C GLU A 184 -5.12 10.48 -9.10
N GLN A 185 -4.79 11.77 -9.24
CA GLN A 185 -4.54 12.67 -8.10
C GLN A 185 -5.78 12.86 -7.22
N ILE A 186 -6.97 12.98 -7.82
CA ILE A 186 -8.24 13.06 -7.08
C ILE A 186 -8.44 11.80 -6.25
N LEU A 187 -8.17 10.62 -6.83
CA LEU A 187 -8.33 9.36 -6.12
C LEU A 187 -7.27 9.14 -5.05
N VAL A 188 -6.07 9.64 -5.26
CA VAL A 188 -5.01 9.66 -4.23
C VAL A 188 -5.41 10.57 -3.07
N LEU A 189 -6.02 11.73 -3.33
CA LEU A 189 -6.58 12.60 -2.30
C LEU A 189 -7.69 11.90 -1.49
N VAL A 190 -8.63 11.26 -2.18
CA VAL A 190 -9.72 10.51 -1.53
C VAL A 190 -9.16 9.35 -0.71
N ALA A 191 -8.27 8.54 -1.27
CA ALA A 191 -7.65 7.41 -0.59
C ALA A 191 -6.81 7.87 0.62
N GLY A 192 -6.05 8.96 0.48
CA GLY A 192 -5.28 9.57 1.55
C GLY A 192 -6.17 10.10 2.67
N GLY A 193 -7.28 10.77 2.33
CA GLY A 193 -8.28 11.24 3.28
C GLY A 193 -8.92 10.08 4.06
N ILE A 194 -9.31 9.01 3.38
CA ILE A 194 -9.86 7.82 4.04
C ILE A 194 -8.80 7.17 4.94
N ALA A 195 -7.56 7.04 4.48
CA ALA A 195 -6.49 6.46 5.27
C ALA A 195 -6.20 7.30 6.53
N LEU A 196 -6.25 8.63 6.45
CA LEU A 196 -6.16 9.52 7.60
C LEU A 196 -7.33 9.34 8.58
N VAL A 197 -8.56 9.20 8.07
CA VAL A 197 -9.73 8.90 8.91
C VAL A 197 -9.55 7.56 9.62
N LEU A 198 -9.13 6.51 8.92
CA LEU A 198 -8.87 5.20 9.51
C LEU A 198 -7.74 5.25 10.55
N TYR A 199 -6.67 6.00 10.29
CA TYR A 199 -5.60 6.26 11.24
C TYR A 199 -6.12 6.98 12.49
N ALA A 200 -6.94 8.02 12.31
CA ALA A 200 -7.54 8.77 13.41
C ALA A 200 -8.53 7.92 14.23
N LEU A 201 -9.37 7.13 13.58
CA LEU A 201 -10.25 6.16 14.24
C LEU A 201 -9.44 5.14 15.04
N ARG A 202 -8.32 4.67 14.49
CA ARG A 202 -7.42 3.77 15.23
C ARG A 202 -6.77 4.44 16.44
N SER A 203 -6.35 5.70 16.31
CA SER A 203 -5.77 6.46 17.43
C SER A 203 -6.75 6.65 18.60
N LYS A 204 -8.07 6.55 18.33
CA LYS A 204 -9.15 6.68 19.32
C LYS A 204 -9.67 5.35 19.86
N LEU A 205 -9.33 4.21 19.24
CA LEU A 205 -9.74 2.90 19.73
C LEU A 205 -8.98 2.58 21.03
N PRO A 206 -9.68 2.25 22.14
CA PRO A 206 -9.01 1.93 23.39
C PRO A 206 -8.08 0.74 23.21
N LEU A 207 -6.81 0.91 23.58
CA LEU A 207 -5.90 -0.20 23.79
C LEU A 207 -6.50 -1.06 24.91
N PRO A 208 -6.71 -2.38 24.74
CA PRO A 208 -6.88 -3.22 25.92
C PRO A 208 -5.63 -3.03 26.77
N ARG A 209 -5.84 -2.69 28.05
CA ARG A 209 -4.76 -2.60 29.04
C ARG A 209 -4.00 -3.91 28.97
N GLU A 210 -2.68 -3.83 28.76
CA GLU A 210 -1.82 -4.96 29.08
C GLU A 210 -2.09 -5.28 30.56
N LEU A 211 -2.71 -6.43 30.79
CA LEU A 211 -2.85 -7.10 32.08
C LEU A 211 -1.68 -8.07 32.22
#